data_AF-A0A7J0BZ12-F1
#
_entry.id   AF-A0A7J0BZ12-F1
#
_cell.length_a   1.000
_cell.length_b   1.000
_cell.length_c   1.000
_cell.angle_alpha   90.00
_cell.angle_beta   90.00
_cell.angle_gamma   90.00
#
_symmetry.space_group_name_H-M   'P 1'
#
loop_
_entity.id
_entity.type
_entity.pdbx_description
1 polymer ?
#
loop_
_entity_poly.entity_id
_entity_poly.type
_entity_poly.pdbx_seq_one_letter_code
_entity_poly.pdbx_strand_id
1 'polypeptide(L)'
;MAAAGGTTKGGLGTSADLIAGAARSVDGGAGVAVLVDLGSAVLTVKAMLAEGDELPDGTRLVDAPFVEGAVAAVVTASAGGDLDAVEAAAAEAYGYRKV
;
A
#
# COMPACT_ATOMS: atom_id res chain seq x y z
N MET A 1 7.43 -5.63 4.11
CA MET A 1 6.58 -5.33 2.93
C MET A 1 6.08 -6.64 2.33
N ALA A 2 4.92 -6.62 1.67
CA ALA A 2 4.36 -7.74 0.92
C ALA A 2 3.72 -7.20 -0.38
N ALA A 3 3.70 -8.01 -1.43
CA ALA A 3 3.13 -7.65 -2.73
C ALA A 3 1.83 -8.42 -3.00
N ALA A 4 0.85 -7.77 -3.64
CA ALA A 4 -0.46 -8.33 -3.97
C ALA A 4 -0.87 -8.00 -5.41
N GLY A 5 -0.14 -8.53 -6.39
CA GLY A 5 -0.40 -8.32 -7.81
C GLY A 5 -1.10 -9.52 -8.47
N GLY A 6 -2.03 -9.25 -9.38
CA GLY A 6 -2.68 -10.28 -10.19
C GLY A 6 -3.92 -10.88 -9.54
N THR A 7 -4.36 -12.01 -10.12
CA THR A 7 -5.45 -12.83 -9.61
C THR A 7 -4.91 -14.03 -8.84
N THR A 8 -5.75 -14.71 -8.06
CA THR A 8 -5.40 -15.96 -7.36
C THR A 8 -4.96 -17.10 -8.29
N LYS A 9 -5.22 -16.97 -9.60
CA LYS A 9 -4.78 -17.91 -10.64
C LYS A 9 -3.47 -17.50 -11.34
N GLY A 10 -2.80 -16.44 -10.86
CA GLY A 10 -1.55 -15.94 -11.42
C GLY A 10 -1.70 -15.12 -12.71
N GLY A 11 -2.92 -14.77 -13.11
CA GLY A 11 -3.19 -13.91 -14.27
C GLY A 11 -3.18 -12.42 -13.92
N LEU A 12 -3.20 -11.57 -14.95
CA LEU A 12 -3.39 -10.12 -14.80
C LEU A 12 -4.72 -9.81 -14.11
N GLY A 13 -4.70 -8.84 -13.19
CA GLY A 13 -5.88 -8.40 -12.45
C GLY A 13 -5.54 -7.91 -11.05
N THR A 14 -6.58 -7.74 -10.24
CA THR A 14 -6.51 -7.34 -8.84
C THR A 14 -7.37 -8.33 -8.03
N SER A 15 -6.89 -8.76 -6.87
CA SER A 15 -7.62 -9.68 -5.99
C SER A 15 -7.67 -9.12 -4.57
N ALA A 16 -8.88 -8.90 -4.04
CA ALA A 16 -9.10 -8.50 -2.66
C ALA A 16 -8.47 -9.49 -1.67
N ASP A 17 -8.64 -10.80 -1.91
CA ASP A 17 -8.02 -11.85 -1.09
C ASP A 17 -6.50 -11.72 -0.99
N LEU A 18 -5.81 -11.48 -2.11
CA LEU A 18 -4.36 -11.30 -2.13
C LEU A 18 -3.95 -10.02 -1.39
N ILE A 19 -4.71 -8.93 -1.55
CA ILE A 19 -4.47 -7.65 -0.87
C ILE A 19 -4.66 -7.82 0.64
N ALA A 20 -5.77 -8.39 1.08
CA ALA A 20 -6.08 -8.63 2.49
C ALA A 20 -5.05 -9.57 3.13
N GLY A 21 -4.65 -10.63 2.42
CA GLY A 21 -3.59 -11.54 2.85
C GLY A 21 -2.24 -10.83 3.01
N ALA A 22 -1.84 -10.02 2.03
CA ALA A 22 -0.60 -9.24 2.10
C ALA A 22 -0.63 -8.22 3.24
N ALA A 23 -1.72 -7.48 3.41
CA ALA A 23 -1.90 -6.50 4.49
C ALA A 23 -1.80 -7.16 5.87
N ARG A 24 -2.50 -8.28 6.09
CA ARG A 24 -2.40 -9.05 7.35
C ARG A 24 -1.00 -9.61 7.59
N SER A 25 -0.26 -9.99 6.54
CA SER A 25 1.09 -10.53 6.70
C SER A 25 2.14 -9.51 7.13
N VAL A 26 1.85 -8.21 6.95
CA VAL A 26 2.76 -7.12 7.32
C VAL A 26 2.26 -6.29 8.51
N ASP A 27 1.04 -6.54 8.98
CA ASP A 27 0.50 -5.86 10.13
C ASP A 27 1.24 -6.27 11.41
N GLY A 28 1.96 -5.30 11.98
CA GLY A 28 2.64 -5.40 13.26
C GLY A 28 1.98 -4.58 14.37
N GLY A 29 0.78 -4.04 14.15
CA GLY A 29 0.05 -3.20 15.09
C GLY A 29 0.36 -1.69 15.01
N ALA A 30 1.20 -1.26 14.06
CA ALA A 30 1.52 0.16 13.82
C ALA A 30 0.71 0.77 12.65
N GLY A 31 -0.23 0.01 12.09
CA GLY A 31 -0.98 0.35 10.88
C GLY A 31 -0.28 -0.12 9.60
N VAL A 32 -1.00 -0.03 8.48
CA VAL A 32 -0.56 -0.57 7.17
C VAL A 32 -0.69 0.49 6.09
N ALA A 33 0.42 0.84 5.44
CA ALA A 33 0.43 1.67 4.23
C ALA A 33 0.20 0.80 2.99
N VAL A 34 -0.86 1.08 2.22
CA VAL A 34 -1.17 0.42 0.96
C VAL A 34 -0.89 1.38 -0.18
N LEU A 35 0.10 1.03 -1.01
CA LEU A 35 0.36 1.69 -2.28
C LEU A 35 -0.19 0.85 -3.43
N VAL A 36 -0.81 1.50 -4.39
CA VAL A 36 -1.44 0.88 -5.56
C VAL A 36 -0.99 1.60 -6.81
N ASP A 37 -1.07 0.91 -7.95
CA ASP A 37 -0.71 1.45 -9.25
C ASP A 37 -1.85 2.24 -9.90
N LEU A 38 -2.83 1.56 -10.49
CA LEU A 38 -3.77 2.15 -11.43
C LEU A 38 -5.17 1.57 -11.26
N GLY A 39 -6.16 2.36 -11.69
CA GLY A 39 -7.51 1.90 -12.04
C GLY A 39 -8.15 0.92 -11.06
N SER A 40 -8.22 -0.35 -11.46
CA SER A 40 -8.91 -1.41 -10.70
C SER A 40 -8.32 -1.65 -9.32
N ALA A 41 -7.00 -1.50 -9.14
CA ALA A 41 -6.35 -1.67 -7.85
C ALA A 41 -6.81 -0.59 -6.86
N VAL A 42 -6.83 0.67 -7.31
CA VAL A 42 -7.31 1.82 -6.52
C VAL A 42 -8.76 1.61 -6.10
N LEU A 43 -9.64 1.24 -7.04
CA LEU A 43 -11.06 1.04 -6.76
C LEU A 43 -11.30 -0.12 -5.78
N THR A 44 -10.55 -1.22 -5.95
CA THR A 44 -10.64 -2.39 -5.06
C THR A 44 -10.24 -2.02 -3.64
N VAL A 45 -9.08 -1.36 -3.45
CA VAL A 45 -8.62 -0.96 -2.11
C VAL A 45 -9.57 0.06 -1.47
N LYS A 46 -10.11 1.02 -2.25
CA LYS A 46 -11.11 1.96 -1.72
C LYS A 46 -12.39 1.27 -1.26
N ALA A 47 -12.86 0.25 -1.98
CA ALA A 47 -14.02 -0.53 -1.58
C ALA A 47 -13.73 -1.28 -0.27
N MET A 48 -12.61 -2.00 -0.19
CA MET A 48 -12.20 -2.73 1.02
C MET A 48 -12.06 -1.81 2.26
N LEU A 49 -11.52 -0.59 2.07
CA LEU A 49 -11.42 0.41 3.14
C LEU A 49 -12.78 0.95 3.58
N ALA A 50 -13.74 1.06 2.65
CA ALA A 50 -15.09 1.52 2.96
C ALA A 50 -15.93 0.44 3.67
N GLU A 51 -15.70 -0.83 3.34
CA GLU A 51 -16.32 -1.98 3.98
C GLU A 51 -15.74 -2.22 5.38
N GLY A 52 -14.42 -2.16 5.52
CA GLY A 52 -13.72 -2.06 6.81
C GLY A 52 -13.59 -3.37 7.60
N ASP A 53 -13.85 -4.53 6.99
CA ASP A 53 -13.82 -5.84 7.65
C ASP A 53 -12.69 -6.77 7.13
N GLU A 54 -12.13 -6.51 5.95
CA GLU A 54 -11.07 -7.33 5.35
C GLU A 54 -9.64 -6.88 5.70
N LEU A 55 -9.44 -5.57 5.89
CA LEU A 55 -8.13 -4.95 6.09
C LEU A 55 -7.84 -4.75 7.59
N PRO A 56 -6.57 -4.83 8.02
CA PRO A 56 -6.18 -4.50 9.39
C PRO A 56 -6.58 -3.08 9.80
N ASP A 57 -6.80 -2.88 11.10
CA ASP A 57 -7.05 -1.56 11.68
C ASP A 57 -5.89 -0.59 11.36
N GLY A 58 -6.24 0.66 11.04
CA GLY A 58 -5.25 1.66 10.66
C GLY A 58 -4.62 1.45 9.28
N THR A 59 -5.20 0.60 8.43
CA THR A 59 -4.81 0.53 7.01
C THR A 59 -5.15 1.84 6.29
N ARG A 60 -4.21 2.36 5.52
CA ARG A 60 -4.38 3.59 4.73
C ARG A 60 -3.99 3.36 3.28
N LEU A 61 -4.83 3.86 2.36
CA LEU A 61 -4.45 4.03 0.97
C LEU A 61 -3.58 5.28 0.84
N VAL A 62 -2.31 5.09 0.50
CA VAL A 62 -1.34 6.18 0.37
C VAL A 62 -1.34 6.70 -1.08
N ASP A 63 -1.62 7.99 -1.24
CA ASP A 63 -1.57 8.68 -2.53
C ASP A 63 -0.13 9.06 -2.87
N ALA A 64 0.55 8.19 -3.62
CA ALA A 64 1.96 8.33 -3.99
C ALA A 64 2.23 7.63 -5.33
N PRO A 65 3.29 8.03 -6.08
CA PRO A 65 3.72 7.27 -7.26
C PRO A 65 4.11 5.86 -6.85
N PHE A 66 3.53 4.85 -7.51
CA PHE A 66 3.58 3.46 -7.04
C PHE A 66 4.98 2.94 -6.75
N VAL A 67 5.93 3.13 -7.67
CA VAL A 67 7.29 2.58 -7.53
C VAL A 67 8.13 3.44 -6.60
N GLU A 68 8.30 4.72 -6.91
CA GLU A 68 9.15 5.63 -6.15
C GLU A 68 8.65 5.83 -4.72
N GLY A 69 7.32 5.97 -4.56
CA GLY A 69 6.66 6.07 -3.26
C GLY A 69 6.81 4.80 -2.44
N ALA A 70 6.72 3.61 -3.06
CA ALA A 70 6.91 2.34 -2.33
C ALA A 70 8.35 2.20 -1.81
N VAL A 71 9.34 2.64 -2.60
CA VAL A 71 10.74 2.66 -2.15
C VAL A 71 10.91 3.62 -0.98
N ALA A 72 10.39 4.85 -1.08
CA ALA A 72 10.48 5.84 -0.01
C ALA A 72 9.76 5.39 1.28
N ALA A 73 8.57 4.79 1.14
CA ALA A 73 7.79 4.22 2.23
C ALA A 73 8.56 3.11 2.96
N VAL A 74 9.10 2.13 2.21
CA VAL A 74 9.84 1.00 2.79
C VAL A 74 11.11 1.45 3.49
N VAL A 75 11.84 2.41 2.91
CA VAL A 75 13.05 2.98 3.55
C VAL A 75 12.68 3.64 4.87
N THR A 76 11.64 4.46 4.89
CA THR A 76 11.18 5.20 6.09
C THR A 76 10.68 4.25 7.17
N ALA A 77 9.85 3.26 6.80
CA ALA A 77 9.37 2.23 7.73
C ALA A 77 10.54 1.42 8.32
N SER A 78 11.53 1.05 7.50
CA SER A 78 12.72 0.31 7.95
C SER A 78 13.61 1.12 8.91
N ALA A 79 13.55 2.45 8.82
CA ALA A 79 14.21 3.34 9.76
C ALA A 79 13.42 3.57 11.06
N GLY A 80 12.25 2.94 11.22
CA GLY A 80 11.39 3.07 12.38
C GLY A 80 10.40 4.24 12.33
N GLY A 81 10.17 4.82 11.14
CA GLY A 81 9.13 5.82 10.95
C GLY A 81 7.72 5.24 11.19
N ASP A 82 6.84 6.06 11.76
CA ASP A 82 5.43 5.71 11.93
C ASP A 82 4.66 5.84 10.61
N LEU A 83 3.37 5.48 10.64
CA LEU A 83 2.53 5.47 9.44
C LEU A 83 2.40 6.86 8.79
N ASP A 84 2.37 7.93 9.59
CA ASP A 84 2.30 9.31 9.10
C ASP A 84 3.61 9.69 8.38
N ALA A 85 4.77 9.34 8.95
CA ALA A 85 6.07 9.56 8.32
C ALA A 85 6.22 8.74 7.03
N VAL A 86 5.73 7.50 7.02
CA VAL A 86 5.74 6.62 5.84
C VAL A 86 4.88 7.20 4.71
N GLU A 87 3.68 7.68 5.04
CA GLU A 87 2.77 8.33 4.08
C GLU A 87 3.40 9.62 3.51
N ALA A 88 3.97 10.46 4.37
CA ALA A 88 4.64 11.68 3.96
C ALA A 88 5.82 11.41 3.01
N ALA A 89 6.72 10.47 3.37
CA ALA A 89 7.87 10.12 2.54
C ALA A 89 7.46 9.54 1.17
N ALA A 90 6.38 8.75 1.14
CA ALA A 90 5.84 8.23 -0.11
C ALA A 90 5.29 9.35 -1.01
N ALA A 91 4.53 10.29 -0.44
CA ALA A 91 3.95 11.40 -1.17
C ALA A 91 5.01 12.39 -1.70
N GLU A 92 6.09 12.63 -0.95
CA GLU A 92 7.22 13.46 -1.39
C GLU A 92 7.85 12.99 -2.70
N ALA A 93 7.72 11.69 -3.01
CA ALA A 93 8.23 11.11 -4.25
C ALA A 93 7.60 11.74 -5.52
N TYR A 94 6.43 12.39 -5.45
CA TYR A 94 5.89 13.18 -6.56
C TYR A 94 6.84 14.29 -7.02
N GLY A 95 7.63 14.85 -6.10
CA GLY A 95 8.56 15.94 -6.36
C GLY A 95 9.94 15.50 -6.82
N TYR A 96 10.22 14.19 -6.87
CA TYR A 96 11.56 13.69 -7.18
C TYR A 96 11.95 13.98 -8.62
N ARG A 97 12.89 14.90 -8.77
CA ARG A 97 13.46 15.28 -10.06
C ARG A 97 14.87 14.74 -10.13
N LYS A 98 15.20 14.16 -11.29
CA LYS A 98 16.57 13.71 -11.56
C LYS A 98 17.48 14.88 -11.96
N VAL A 99 16.92 16.07 -12.21
CA VAL A 99 17.56 17.34 -12.58
C VAL A 99 16.78 18.55 -12.08
#